data_AF-A0A1Y1N2V6-F1
#
_entry.id   AF-A0A1Y1N2V6-F1
#
_cell.length_a   1.000
_cell.length_b   1.000
_cell.length_c   1.000
_cell.angle_alpha   90.00
_cell.angle_beta   90.00
_cell.angle_gamma   90.00
#
_symmetry.space_group_name_H-M   'P 1'
#
loop_
_entity.id
_entity.type
_entity.pdbx_description
1 polymer ?
#
loop_
_entity_poly.entity_id
_entity_poly.type
_entity_poly.pdbx_seq_one_letter_code
_entity_poly.pdbx_strand_id
1 'polypeptide(L)'
;WSLKSYDSQVTFIAAGVQQFPKKRLYGRDPDKRQFSRRYNIHGQIVCKSIYLKTLGITSFRVHTALKKFRGVIPITDQRGQKQGGYNKLADDKVQKVVDQINRIPKYTSHYRREATTAQFLPP
;
A
#
# COMPACT_ATOMS: atom_id res chain seq x y z
N TRP A 1 -14.77 -10.49 8.82
CA TRP A 1 -13.63 -9.58 9.06
C TRP A 1 -14.06 -8.44 9.98
N SER A 2 -14.02 -8.64 11.29
CA SER A 2 -14.40 -7.64 12.31
C SER A 2 -13.24 -6.74 12.75
N LEU A 3 -12.01 -7.08 12.36
CA LEU A 3 -10.82 -6.25 12.55
C LEU A 3 -10.92 -5.02 11.64
N LYS A 4 -11.41 -3.91 12.21
CA LYS A 4 -11.68 -2.65 11.49
C LYS A 4 -10.45 -2.05 10.80
N SER A 5 -9.24 -2.31 11.30
CA SER A 5 -7.99 -1.81 10.72
C SER A 5 -7.31 -2.81 9.80
N TYR A 6 -6.90 -2.36 8.62
CA TYR A 6 -6.09 -3.12 7.67
C TYR A 6 -4.81 -3.69 8.30
N ASP A 7 -4.20 -2.91 9.19
CA ASP A 7 -2.93 -3.28 9.85
C ASP A 7 -3.16 -4.45 10.81
N SER A 8 -4.26 -4.41 11.57
CA SER A 8 -4.68 -5.53 12.43
C SER A 8 -4.95 -6.80 11.61
N GLN A 9 -5.54 -6.67 10.42
CA GLN A 9 -5.75 -7.81 9.52
C GLN A 9 -4.43 -8.40 9.02
N VAL A 10 -3.48 -7.55 8.63
CA VAL A 10 -2.14 -7.98 8.21
C VAL A 10 -1.44 -8.75 9.33
N THR A 11 -1.46 -8.19 10.54
CA THR A 11 -0.85 -8.83 11.73
C THR A 11 -1.51 -10.16 12.05
N PHE A 12 -2.84 -10.22 12.03
CA PHE A 12 -3.59 -11.46 12.27
C PHE A 12 -3.24 -12.56 11.25
N ILE A 13 -3.21 -12.21 9.95
CA ILE A 13 -2.83 -13.15 8.89
C ILE A 13 -1.39 -13.63 9.10
N ALA A 14 -0.45 -12.72 9.38
CA ALA A 14 0.96 -13.08 9.55
C ALA A 14 1.19 -13.96 10.78
N ALA A 15 0.52 -13.68 11.90
CA ALA A 15 0.62 -14.46 13.14
C ALA A 15 0.16 -15.91 12.95
N GLY A 16 -0.84 -16.14 12.10
CA GLY A 16 -1.35 -17.47 11.78
C GLY A 16 -0.48 -18.29 10.82
N VAL A 17 0.67 -17.76 10.35
CA VAL A 17 1.50 -18.44 9.35
C VAL A 17 2.95 -18.54 9.77
N GLN A 18 3.43 -19.77 9.95
CA GLN A 18 4.82 -20.07 10.26
C GLN A 18 5.58 -20.51 9.01
N GLN A 19 6.82 -20.02 8.85
CA GLN A 19 7.71 -20.44 7.76
C GLN A 19 8.81 -21.36 8.29
N PHE A 20 9.07 -22.43 7.54
CA PHE A 20 10.13 -23.38 7.85
C PHE A 20 11.07 -23.51 6.66
N PRO A 21 12.40 -23.56 6.88
CA PRO A 21 13.33 -23.85 5.80
C PRO A 21 13.03 -25.22 5.19
N LYS A 22 13.21 -25.34 3.88
CA LYS A 22 12.96 -26.60 3.18
C LYS A 22 14.02 -27.63 3.57
N LYS A 23 13.60 -28.79 4.08
CA LYS A 23 14.52 -29.85 4.53
C LYS A 23 15.24 -30.60 3.39
N ARG A 24 14.66 -30.64 2.18
CA ARG A 24 15.23 -31.33 1.01
C ARG A 24 15.18 -30.43 -0.23
N LEU A 25 16.31 -30.30 -0.92
CA LEU A 25 16.45 -29.63 -2.22
C LEU A 25 16.79 -30.69 -3.26
N TYR A 26 15.96 -30.81 -4.30
CA TYR A 26 16.24 -31.62 -5.48
C TYR A 26 16.74 -30.68 -6.58
N GLY A 27 18.04 -30.77 -6.89
CA GLY A 27 18.76 -29.87 -7.79
C GLY A 27 19.23 -28.56 -7.14
N ARG A 28 20.39 -28.05 -7.55
CA ARG A 28 20.99 -26.77 -7.12
C ARG A 28 20.41 -25.58 -7.90
N ASP A 29 19.10 -25.39 -7.81
CA ASP A 29 18.47 -24.20 -8.39
C ASP A 29 18.14 -23.20 -7.27
N PRO A 30 18.85 -22.05 -7.21
CA PRO A 30 18.65 -21.03 -6.19
C PRO A 30 17.29 -20.32 -6.30
N ASP A 31 16.65 -20.33 -7.48
CA ASP A 31 15.36 -19.66 -7.70
C ASP A 31 14.17 -20.49 -7.20
N LYS A 32 14.40 -21.75 -6.84
CA LYS A 32 13.35 -22.59 -6.26
C LYS A 32 12.92 -22.09 -4.89
N ARG A 33 11.67 -22.40 -4.55
CA ARG A 33 11.06 -22.07 -3.26
C ARG A 33 11.91 -22.55 -2.08
N GLN A 34 12.38 -21.60 -1.27
CA GLN A 34 13.30 -21.82 -0.15
C GLN A 34 12.63 -22.24 1.18
N PHE A 35 11.32 -21.98 1.33
CA PHE A 35 10.61 -22.21 2.58
C PHE A 35 9.25 -22.88 2.38
N SER A 36 8.85 -23.72 3.32
CA SER A 36 7.49 -24.23 3.49
C SER A 36 6.69 -23.34 4.44
N ARG A 37 5.36 -23.39 4.37
CA ARG A 37 4.46 -22.64 5.25
C ARG A 37 3.53 -23.59 5.97
N ARG A 38 3.36 -23.40 7.27
CA ARG A 38 2.31 -24.03 8.09
C ARG A 38 1.28 -22.97 8.43
N TYR A 39 0.01 -23.31 8.27
CA TYR A 39 -1.11 -22.41 8.53
C TYR A 39 -1.79 -22.84 9.81
N ASN A 40 -2.14 -21.88 10.65
CA ASN A 40 -2.80 -22.08 11.92
C ASN A 40 -4.03 -21.19 12.02
N ILE A 41 -5.15 -21.78 12.43
CA ILE A 41 -6.37 -21.05 12.81
C ILE A 41 -6.69 -21.44 14.26
N HIS A 42 -6.67 -20.47 15.17
CA HIS A 42 -7.07 -20.67 16.58
C HIS A 42 -6.41 -21.89 17.25
N GLY A 43 -5.11 -22.10 17.02
CA GLY A 43 -4.35 -23.22 17.59
C GLY A 43 -4.35 -24.47 16.73
N GLN A 44 -5.25 -24.62 15.76
CA GLN A 44 -5.30 -25.80 14.89
C GLN A 44 -4.48 -25.61 13.62
N ILE A 45 -3.66 -26.62 13.29
CA ILE A 45 -2.90 -26.65 12.05
C ILE A 45 -3.82 -27.07 10.92
N VAL A 46 -3.91 -26.24 9.89
CA VAL A 46 -4.76 -26.47 8.72
C VAL A 46 -3.93 -26.44 7.44
N CYS A 47 -4.51 -26.97 6.37
CA CYS A 47 -3.92 -26.82 5.04
C CYS A 47 -4.13 -25.40 4.48
N LYS A 48 -3.38 -25.06 3.44
CA LYS A 48 -3.46 -23.74 2.77
C LYS A 48 -4.88 -23.43 2.31
N SER A 49 -5.58 -24.39 1.69
CA SER A 49 -6.90 -24.15 1.10
C SER A 49 -7.95 -23.82 2.15
N ILE A 50 -7.97 -24.53 3.28
CA ILE A 50 -8.82 -24.20 4.42
C ILE A 50 -8.49 -22.80 4.92
N TYR A 51 -7.22 -22.50 5.17
CA TYR A 51 -6.81 -21.17 5.67
C TYR A 51 -7.32 -20.02 4.79
N LEU A 52 -7.13 -20.14 3.48
CA LEU A 52 -7.54 -19.14 2.51
C LEU A 52 -9.06 -19.02 2.40
N LYS A 53 -9.78 -20.14 2.37
CA LYS A 53 -11.26 -20.16 2.26
C LYS A 53 -11.92 -19.63 3.53
N THR A 54 -11.48 -20.08 4.71
CA THR A 54 -12.02 -19.64 6.00
C THR A 54 -11.86 -18.14 6.21
N LEU A 55 -10.72 -17.58 5.81
CA LEU A 55 -10.47 -16.14 5.89
C LEU A 55 -10.98 -15.38 4.65
N GLY A 56 -11.46 -16.05 3.60
CA GLY A 56 -11.88 -15.40 2.35
C GLY A 56 -10.79 -14.56 1.69
N ILE A 57 -9.54 -15.03 1.70
CA ILE A 57 -8.38 -14.30 1.16
C ILE A 57 -7.61 -15.12 0.12
N THR A 58 -6.84 -14.40 -0.69
CA THR A 58 -5.96 -15.02 -1.68
C THR A 58 -4.60 -15.37 -1.10
N SER A 59 -3.88 -16.28 -1.78
CA SER A 59 -2.49 -16.60 -1.43
C SER A 59 -1.56 -15.38 -1.51
N PHE A 60 -1.88 -14.41 -2.37
CA PHE A 60 -1.15 -13.16 -2.50
C PHE A 60 -1.28 -12.31 -1.24
N ARG A 61 -2.50 -12.21 -0.67
CA ARG A 61 -2.74 -11.48 0.58
C ARG A 61 -1.87 -11.97 1.73
N VAL A 62 -1.71 -13.30 1.86
CA VAL A 62 -0.82 -13.92 2.85
C VAL A 62 0.65 -13.54 2.60
N HIS A 63 1.10 -13.55 1.34
CA HIS A 63 2.48 -13.19 1.02
C HIS A 63 2.79 -11.73 1.35
N THR A 64 1.89 -10.82 0.98
CA THR A 64 1.99 -9.39 1.31
C THR A 64 1.98 -9.15 2.81
N ALA A 65 1.09 -9.84 3.54
CA ALA A 65 1.03 -9.73 5.00
C ALA A 65 2.35 -10.16 5.65
N LEU A 66 2.94 -11.26 5.21
CA LEU A 66 4.24 -11.73 5.71
C LEU A 66 5.40 -10.78 5.36
N LYS A 67 5.40 -10.17 4.16
CA LYS A 67 6.39 -9.15 3.79
C LYS A 67 6.27 -7.91 4.68
N LYS A 68 5.05 -7.44 4.91
CA LYS A 68 4.75 -6.30 5.79
C LYS A 68 5.16 -6.58 7.24
N PHE A 69 4.82 -7.75 7.76
CA PHE A 69 5.14 -8.15 9.14
C PHE A 69 6.65 -8.26 9.39
N ARG A 70 7.45 -8.60 8.37
CA ARG A 70 8.92 -8.63 8.44
C ARG A 70 9.58 -7.25 8.34
N GLY A 71 8.80 -6.19 8.14
CA GLY A 71 9.34 -4.85 7.89
C GLY A 71 9.94 -4.67 6.49
N VAL A 72 9.78 -5.62 5.57
CA VAL A 72 10.23 -5.44 4.15
C VAL A 72 9.42 -4.34 3.47
N ILE A 73 8.17 -4.16 3.90
CA ILE A 73 7.24 -3.13 3.42
C ILE A 73 6.55 -2.54 4.66
N PRO A 74 6.23 -1.24 4.71
CA PRO A 74 5.45 -0.67 5.80
C PRO A 74 4.15 -1.45 6.05
N ILE A 75 3.80 -1.70 7.31
CA ILE A 75 2.53 -2.38 7.66
C ILE A 75 1.36 -1.51 7.21
N THR A 76 1.41 -0.23 7.55
CA THR A 76 0.42 0.77 7.22
C THR A 76 0.31 1.00 5.72
N ASP A 77 -0.93 1.19 5.27
CA ASP A 77 -1.22 1.56 3.90
C ASP A 77 -0.83 3.02 3.65
N GLN A 78 0.09 3.25 2.70
CA GLN A 78 0.55 4.59 2.34
C GLN A 78 -0.12 5.13 1.06
N ARG A 79 -1.15 4.46 0.53
CA ARG A 79 -1.93 5.01 -0.59
C ARG A 79 -2.60 6.32 -0.17
N GLY A 80 -2.59 7.30 -1.07
CA GLY A 80 -3.18 8.63 -0.83
C GLY A 80 -2.41 9.51 0.17
N GLN A 81 -1.25 9.07 0.67
CA GLN A 81 -0.41 9.90 1.51
C GLN A 81 0.19 11.05 0.68
N LYS A 82 0.28 12.24 1.29
CA LYS A 82 0.70 13.50 0.62
C LYS A 82 2.17 13.52 0.13
N GLN A 83 2.93 12.48 0.44
CA GLN A 83 4.26 12.29 -0.10
C GLN A 83 4.14 11.67 -1.50
N GLY A 84 4.26 12.47 -2.56
CA GLY A 84 4.29 12.00 -3.97
C GLY A 84 5.42 10.99 -4.28
N GLY A 85 6.14 10.52 -3.26
CA GLY A 85 7.16 9.51 -3.32
C GLY A 85 8.30 9.91 -4.22
N TYR A 86 8.85 8.92 -4.94
CA TYR A 86 9.91 9.12 -5.91
C TYR A 86 9.51 10.03 -7.08
N ASN A 87 8.21 10.09 -7.40
CA ASN A 87 7.69 10.92 -8.48
C ASN A 87 7.33 12.34 -8.02
N LYS A 88 7.61 12.70 -6.77
CA LYS A 88 7.38 14.07 -6.28
C LYS A 88 8.31 15.02 -7.04
N LEU A 89 7.73 16.05 -7.64
CA LEU A 89 8.52 17.14 -8.21
C LEU A 89 9.31 17.84 -7.11
N ALA A 90 10.53 18.23 -7.43
CA ALA A 90 11.34 19.05 -6.56
C ALA A 90 10.65 20.40 -6.30
N ASP A 91 10.74 20.88 -5.05
CA ASP A 91 9.97 22.04 -4.61
C ASP A 91 10.35 23.32 -5.39
N ASP A 92 11.58 23.40 -5.92
CA ASP A 92 12.04 24.47 -6.81
C ASP A 92 11.28 24.50 -8.15
N LYS A 93 11.00 23.32 -8.74
CA LYS A 93 10.22 23.22 -9.98
C LYS A 93 8.76 23.57 -9.75
N VAL A 94 8.21 23.13 -8.62
CA VAL A 94 6.86 23.51 -8.20
C VAL A 94 6.77 25.03 -8.07
N GLN A 95 7.73 25.65 -7.39
CA GLN A 95 7.76 27.10 -7.22
C GLN A 95 7.90 27.84 -8.54
N LYS A 96 8.77 27.38 -9.45
CA LYS A 96 8.90 27.97 -10.80
C LYS A 96 7.58 27.98 -11.57
N VAL A 97 6.80 26.90 -11.48
CA VAL A 97 5.47 26.84 -12.12
C VAL A 97 4.50 27.80 -11.44
N VAL A 98 4.48 27.84 -10.10
CA VAL A 98 3.64 28.78 -9.34
C VAL A 98 3.97 30.23 -9.68
N ASP A 99 5.25 30.58 -9.75
CA ASP A 99 5.71 31.93 -10.10
C ASP A 99 5.30 32.30 -11.52
N GLN A 100 5.41 31.36 -12.47
CA GLN A 100 4.98 31.57 -13.84
C GLN A 100 3.45 31.79 -13.94
N ILE A 101 2.66 31.01 -13.22
CA ILE A 101 1.19 31.20 -13.14
C ILE A 101 0.86 32.57 -12.55
N ASN A 102 1.60 33.00 -11.53
CA ASN A 102 1.36 34.28 -10.86
C ASN A 102 1.79 35.50 -11.70
N ARG A 103 2.65 35.35 -12.70
CA ARG A 103 2.95 36.42 -13.67
C ARG A 103 1.80 36.73 -14.61
N ILE A 104 0.89 35.78 -14.81
CA ILE A 104 -0.26 35.98 -15.69
C ILE A 104 -1.28 36.88 -14.96
N PRO A 105 -1.68 38.02 -15.53
CA PRO A 105 -2.66 38.90 -14.91
C PRO A 105 -3.98 38.15 -14.76
N LYS A 106 -4.52 38.13 -13.54
CA LYS A 106 -5.76 37.44 -13.21
C LYS A 106 -6.92 38.43 -13.26
N TYR A 107 -8.12 37.96 -13.59
CA TYR A 107 -9.31 38.79 -13.59
C TYR A 107 -10.41 38.19 -12.70
N THR A 108 -11.29 39.05 -12.19
CA THR A 108 -12.49 38.64 -11.48
C THR A 108 -13.65 38.51 -12.47
N SER A 109 -14.29 37.35 -12.51
CA SER A 109 -15.42 37.09 -13.40
C SER A 109 -16.54 38.11 -13.18
N HIS A 110 -16.91 38.85 -14.23
CA HIS A 110 -17.96 39.87 -14.19
C HIS A 110 -19.26 39.37 -13.57
N TYR A 111 -19.65 38.14 -13.92
CA TYR A 111 -20.94 37.56 -13.53
C TYR A 111 -20.98 37.03 -12.09
N ARG A 112 -19.85 36.94 -11.39
CA ARG A 112 -19.79 36.32 -10.05
C ARG A 112 -19.05 37.16 -9.01
N ARG A 113 -18.79 38.44 -9.28
CA ARG A 113 -18.01 39.32 -8.38
C ARG A 113 -18.64 39.47 -6.99
N GLU A 114 -19.96 39.44 -6.92
CA GLU A 114 -20.71 39.52 -5.65
C GLU A 114 -20.73 38.19 -4.88
N ALA A 115 -20.55 37.06 -5.57
CA ALA A 115 -20.68 35.72 -5.01
C ALA A 115 -19.35 35.03 -4.69
N THR A 116 -18.25 35.44 -5.33
CA THR A 116 -16.93 34.84 -5.10
C THR A 116 -15.78 35.81 -5.32
N THR A 117 -14.74 35.66 -4.50
CA THR A 117 -13.46 36.37 -4.60
C THR A 117 -12.45 35.63 -5.49
N ALA A 118 -12.86 34.54 -6.14
CA ALA A 118 -11.99 33.76 -7.02
C ALA A 118 -11.51 34.59 -8.23
N GLN A 119 -10.21 34.47 -8.52
CA GLN A 119 -9.55 35.11 -9.65
C GLN A 119 -9.23 34.05 -10.72
N PHE A 120 -9.45 34.40 -11.98
CA PHE A 120 -9.33 33.49 -13.12
C PHE A 120 -8.18 33.91 -14.02
N LEU A 121 -7.58 32.93 -14.71
CA LEU A 121 -6.61 33.19 -15.76
C LEU A 121 -7.35 33.58 -17.06
N PRO A 122 -6.80 34.51 -17.86
CA PRO A 122 -7.33 34.85 -19.17
C PRO A 122 -7.29 33.63 -20.11
N PRO A 123 -8.24 33.53 -21.06
CA PRO A 123 -8.32 32.43 -22.02
C PRO A 123 -7.14 32.37 -22.99
#